data_AF-F9PFE0-F1
#
_entry.id   AF-F9PFE0-F1
#
_cell.length_a   1.000
_cell.length_b   1.000
_cell.length_c   1.000
_cell.angle_alpha   90.00
_cell.angle_beta   90.00
_cell.angle_gamma   90.00
#
_symmetry.space_group_name_H-M   'P 1'
#
loop_
_entity.id
_entity.type
_entity.pdbx_description
1 polymer ?
#
loop_
_entity_poly.entity_id
_entity_poly.type
_entity_poly.pdbx_seq_one_letter_code
_entity_poly.pdbx_strand_id
1 'polypeptide(L)'
;MKQKVRKAVIPAAGLGTRFLPATKALAKEMLPIVDKPTIQFIVEEALKSGIEDILVVTGKSKRSIEDHFDSNFELEYNLKEKEKQIS
;
A
#
# COMPACT_ATOMS: atom_id res chain seq x y z
N MET A 1 13.39 -17.09 25.85
CA MET A 1 13.58 -16.69 24.43
C MET A 1 12.74 -15.44 24.19
N LYS A 2 13.29 -14.41 23.53
CA LYS A 2 12.55 -13.18 23.22
C LYS A 2 11.51 -13.50 22.14
N GLN A 3 10.25 -13.11 22.32
CA GLN A 3 9.24 -13.33 21.29
C GLN A 3 9.61 -12.56 20.01
N LYS A 4 9.62 -13.25 18.88
CA LYS A 4 9.94 -12.64 17.58
C LYS A 4 8.77 -11.76 17.16
N VAL A 5 9.05 -10.49 16.82
CA VAL A 5 8.04 -9.58 16.27
C VAL A 5 7.67 -10.09 14.88
N ARG A 6 6.38 -10.36 14.67
CA ARG A 6 5.83 -10.89 13.39
C ARG A 6 4.69 -10.04 12.84
N LYS A 7 4.26 -9.00 13.57
CA LYS A 7 3.09 -8.19 13.23
C LYS A 7 3.45 -6.70 13.16
N ALA A 8 2.94 -6.00 12.15
CA ALA A 8 3.00 -4.55 12.03
C ALA A 8 1.60 -3.94 11.98
N VAL A 9 1.48 -2.70 12.45
CA VAL A 9 0.30 -1.86 12.27
C VAL A 9 0.70 -0.60 11.51
N ILE A 10 0.03 -0.31 10.39
CA ILE A 10 0.26 0.89 9.58
C ILE A 10 -0.96 1.81 9.75
N PRO A 11 -0.84 2.93 10.49
CA PRO A 11 -1.92 3.90 10.63
C PRO A 11 -2.00 4.78 9.37
N ALA A 12 -3.06 4.60 8.58
CA ALA A 12 -3.28 5.29 7.31
C ALA A 12 -4.60 6.10 7.30
N ALA A 13 -5.23 6.38 8.44
CA ALA A 13 -6.53 7.07 8.52
C ALA A 13 -6.48 8.61 8.39
N GLY A 14 -5.28 9.22 8.31
CA GLY A 14 -5.13 10.68 8.34
C GLY A 14 -5.55 11.41 7.06
N LEU A 15 -6.03 12.66 7.18
CA LEU A 15 -6.58 13.46 6.07
C LEU A 15 -5.53 14.06 5.11
N GLY A 16 -4.25 14.09 5.47
CA GLY A 16 -3.19 14.56 4.57
C GLY A 16 -3.26 16.04 4.17
N THR A 17 -3.80 16.91 5.03
CA THR A 17 -4.10 18.32 4.73
C THR A 17 -2.90 19.16 4.26
N ARG A 18 -1.67 18.78 4.63
CA ARG A 18 -0.43 19.46 4.20
C ARG A 18 -0.08 19.26 2.72
N PHE A 19 -0.72 18.29 2.08
CA PHE A 19 -0.51 17.92 0.67
C PHE A 19 -1.73 18.25 -0.20
N LEU A 20 -2.61 19.15 0.27
CA LEU A 20 -3.67 19.65 -0.57
C LEU A 20 -3.08 20.47 -1.74
N PRO A 21 -3.68 20.42 -2.94
CA PRO A 21 -4.94 19.74 -3.25
C PRO A 21 -4.82 18.24 -3.58
N ALA A 22 -3.61 17.69 -3.72
CA ALA A 22 -3.39 16.30 -4.16
C ALA A 22 -4.11 15.28 -3.27
N THR A 23 -4.09 15.49 -1.96
CA THR A 23 -4.72 14.60 -0.98
C THR A 23 -6.23 14.76 -0.83
N LYS A 24 -6.85 15.65 -1.62
CA LYS A 24 -8.32 15.79 -1.66
C LYS A 24 -8.99 14.55 -2.27
N ALA A 25 -8.35 13.94 -3.27
CA ALA A 25 -8.89 12.80 -4.02
C ALA A 25 -8.12 11.49 -3.78
N LEU A 26 -6.83 11.59 -3.45
CA LEU A 26 -5.97 10.44 -3.22
C LEU A 26 -5.53 10.38 -1.75
N ALA A 27 -5.42 9.18 -1.19
CA ALA A 27 -4.81 9.02 0.12
C ALA A 27 -3.33 9.45 0.06
N LYS A 28 -2.82 10.15 1.09
CA LYS A 28 -1.41 10.58 1.12
C LYS A 28 -0.43 9.42 1.01
N GLU A 29 -0.81 8.25 1.51
CA GLU A 29 -0.03 7.01 1.49
C GLU A 29 0.04 6.39 0.07
N MET A 30 -0.86 6.82 -0.83
CA MET A 30 -0.90 6.43 -2.24
C MET A 30 -0.17 7.43 -3.15
N LEU A 31 0.43 8.50 -2.60
CA LEU A 31 1.25 9.39 -3.42
C LEU A 31 2.48 8.63 -3.93
N PRO A 32 2.75 8.66 -5.24
CA PRO A 32 3.85 7.91 -5.83
C PRO A 32 5.19 8.56 -5.51
N ILE A 33 6.17 7.72 -5.18
CA ILE A 33 7.59 8.07 -5.23
C ILE A 33 8.14 7.36 -6.47
N VAL A 34 8.40 8.12 -7.52
CA VAL A 34 8.71 7.62 -8.86
C VAL A 34 7.54 6.81 -9.43
N ASP A 35 7.53 5.49 -9.24
CA ASP A 35 6.59 4.53 -9.83
C ASP A 35 5.76 3.75 -8.78
N LYS A 36 6.15 3.79 -7.50
CA LYS A 36 5.48 3.03 -6.43
C LYS A 36 4.80 3.97 -5.43
N PRO A 37 3.59 3.64 -4.94
CA PRO A 37 2.96 4.42 -3.87
C PRO A 37 3.76 4.30 -2.58
N THR A 38 3.75 5.36 -1.78
CA THR A 38 4.53 5.43 -0.52
C THR A 38 4.26 4.24 0.41
N ILE A 39 3.03 3.75 0.49
CA ILE A 39 2.66 2.60 1.33
C ILE A 39 3.31 1.28 0.90
N GLN A 40 3.61 1.12 -0.39
CA GLN A 40 4.32 -0.06 -0.92
C GLN A 40 5.70 -0.17 -0.29
N PHE A 41 6.44 0.94 -0.19
CA PHE A 41 7.75 0.95 0.44
C PHE A 41 7.71 0.52 1.91
N ILE A 42 6.69 0.98 2.65
CA ILE A 42 6.51 0.63 4.07
C ILE A 42 6.22 -0.86 4.22
N VAL A 43 5.37 -1.42 3.35
CA VAL A 43 5.06 -2.86 3.35
C VAL A 43 6.28 -3.69 2.97
N GLU A 44 7.01 -3.32 1.92
CA GLU A 44 8.23 -4.00 1.51
C GLU A 44 9.32 -3.98 2.61
N GLU A 45 9.45 -2.86 3.33
CA GLU A 45 10.37 -2.75 4.46
C GLU A 45 9.95 -3.66 5.63
N ALA A 46 8.65 -3.68 5.97
CA ALA A 46 8.12 -4.57 7.00
C ALA A 46 8.39 -6.05 6.65
N LEU A 47 8.13 -6.46 5.41
CA LEU A 47 8.43 -7.81 4.93
C LEU A 47 9.93 -8.14 5.04
N LYS A 48 10.82 -7.22 4.63
CA LYS A 48 12.29 -7.39 4.76
C LYS A 48 12.75 -7.52 6.20
N SER A 49 12.01 -6.94 7.15
CA SER A 49 12.29 -7.07 8.60
C SER A 49 11.78 -8.38 9.21
N GLY A 50 11.11 -9.23 8.43
CA GLY A 50 10.56 -10.51 8.88
C GLY A 50 9.18 -10.40 9.54
N ILE A 51 8.43 -9.34 9.24
CA ILE A 51 7.01 -9.21 9.60
C ILE A 51 6.18 -9.96 8.57
N GLU A 52 5.22 -10.73 9.06
CA GLU A 52 4.39 -11.63 8.24
C GLU A 52 2.92 -11.18 8.21
N ASP A 53 2.46 -10.54 9.30
CA ASP A 53 1.11 -9.98 9.38
C ASP A 53 1.17 -8.44 9.39
N ILE A 54 0.56 -7.79 8.41
CA ILE A 54 0.47 -6.32 8.36
C ILE A 54 -0.99 -5.91 8.45
N LEU A 55 -1.32 -5.12 9.47
CA LEU A 55 -2.64 -4.52 9.66
C LEU A 55 -2.61 -3.05 9.25
N VAL A 56 -3.32 -2.69 8.18
CA VAL A 56 -3.48 -1.29 7.78
C VAL A 56 -4.76 -0.72 8.38
N VAL A 57 -4.64 0.33 9.20
CA VAL A 57 -5.79 1.02 9.80
C VAL A 57 -6.15 2.22 8.92
N THR A 58 -7.21 2.08 8.13
CA THR A 58 -7.67 3.10 7.17
C THR A 58 -8.90 3.86 7.65
N GLY A 59 -9.33 4.88 6.89
CA GLY A 59 -10.58 5.63 7.12
C GLY A 59 -11.57 5.40 5.98
N LYS A 60 -12.85 5.80 6.18
CA LYS A 60 -13.98 5.52 5.28
C LYS A 60 -13.75 5.91 3.80
N SER A 61 -12.90 6.90 3.52
CA SER A 61 -12.63 7.41 2.17
C SER A 61 -11.37 6.83 1.49
N LYS A 62 -10.74 5.79 2.05
CA LYS A 62 -9.42 5.30 1.60
C LYS A 62 -9.41 3.91 0.98
N ARG A 63 -10.44 3.58 0.20
CA ARG A 63 -10.53 2.32 -0.57
C ARG A 63 -9.33 2.09 -1.51
N SER A 64 -8.75 3.16 -2.04
CA SER A 64 -7.56 3.09 -2.89
C SER A 64 -6.36 2.34 -2.28
N ILE A 65 -6.25 2.31 -0.95
CA ILE A 65 -5.19 1.56 -0.27
C ILE A 65 -5.48 0.05 -0.32
N GLU A 66 -6.73 -0.34 -0.11
CA GLU A 66 -7.18 -1.73 -0.20
C GLU A 66 -7.05 -2.23 -1.64
N ASP A 67 -7.58 -1.47 -2.61
CA ASP A 67 -7.53 -1.80 -4.03
C ASP A 67 -6.10 -1.99 -4.56
N HIS A 68 -5.11 -1.31 -3.96
CA HIS A 68 -3.69 -1.43 -4.35
C HIS A 68 -3.06 -2.77 -3.94
N PHE A 69 -3.48 -3.33 -2.81
CA PHE A 69 -2.99 -4.61 -2.31
C PHE A 69 -3.92 -5.78 -2.62
N ASP A 70 -5.08 -5.51 -3.23
CA ASP A 70 -5.97 -6.54 -3.74
C ASP A 70 -5.47 -7.10 -5.07
N SER A 71 -5.72 -8.38 -5.29
CA SER A 71 -5.39 -9.06 -6.54
C SER A 71 -6.35 -8.62 -7.65
N ASN A 72 -5.83 -8.08 -8.75
CA ASN A 72 -6.65 -7.69 -9.91
C ASN A 72 -6.45 -8.66 -11.06
N PHE A 73 -7.24 -9.74 -11.04
CA PHE A 73 -7.15 -10.83 -12.00
C PHE A 73 -7.25 -10.37 -13.47
N GLU A 74 -8.14 -9.42 -13.78
CA GLU A 74 -8.31 -8.93 -15.15
C GLU A 74 -7.08 -8.16 -15.63
N LEU A 75 -6.50 -7.32 -14.77
CA LEU A 75 -5.26 -6.60 -15.07
C LEU A 75 -4.08 -7.56 -15.23
N GLU A 76 -3.92 -8.51 -14.31
CA GLU A 76 -2.87 -9.53 -14.35
C GLU A 76 -2.95 -10.39 -15.61
N TYR A 77 -4.16 -10.83 -15.99
CA TYR A 77 -4.42 -11.58 -17.22
C TYR A 77 -4.03 -10.77 -18.46
N ASN A 78 -4.54 -9.54 -18.59
CA ASN A 78 -4.26 -8.66 -19.73
C ASN A 78 -2.76 -8.31 -19.85
N LEU A 79 -2.04 -8.16 -18.75
CA LEU A 79 -0.61 -7.88 -18.74
C LEU A 79 0.22 -9.11 -19.10
N LYS A 80 -0.20 -10.29 -18.61
CA LYS A 80 0.40 -11.58 -19.00
C LYS A 80 0.26 -11.84 -20.50
N GLU A 81 -0.89 -11.52 -21.10
CA GLU A 81 -1.09 -11.61 -22.55
C GLU A 81 -0.24 -10.58 -23.35
N LYS A 82 0.19 -9.49 -22.71
CA LYS A 82 1.00 -8.43 -23.33
C LYS A 82 2.50 -8.50 -22.97
N GLU A 83 2.95 -9.60 -22.35
CA GLU A 83 4.34 -9.79 -21.83
C GLU A 83 4.82 -8.65 -20.90
N LYS A 84 3.91 -7.97 -20.21
CA LYS A 84 4.25 -6.93 -19.22
C LYS A 84 4.09 -7.48 -17.81
N GLN A 85 5.06 -7.20 -16.93
CA GLN A 85 4.95 -7.53 -15.50
C GLN A 85 4.56 -6.30 -14.69
N ILE A 86 3.81 -6.52 -13.60
CA ILE A 86 3.60 -5.53 -12.54
C ILE A 86 4.84 -5.60 -11.63
N SER A 87 5.45 -4.44 -11.33
CA SER A 87 6.62 -4.33 -10.44
C SER A 87 6.25 -3.91 -9.02
#